data_AF-A0A0X8HGM2-F1
#
_entry.id   AF-A0A0X8HGM2-F1
#
_cell.length_a   1.000
_cell.length_b   1.000
_cell.length_c   1.000
_cell.angle_alpha   90.00
_cell.angle_beta   90.00
_cell.angle_gamma   90.00
#
_symmetry.space_group_name_H-M   'P 1'
#
loop_
_entity.id
_entity.type
_entity.pdbx_description
1 polymer ?
#
loop_
_entity_poly.entity_id
_entity_poly.type
_entity_poly.pdbx_seq_one_letter_code
_entity_poly.pdbx_strand_id
1 'polypeptide(L)'
;MTRPLTERLAQAGIVVDEGDAPPVLEAPWFVRALQAFSGWLAALFLLGFIGMGAVFVLDSSAAAATLGLVMIAGAYALLRGSNGDFVEHLGLAGSLAGQLLAAWALGAALGDVNAGFWWSLAVLQAVLALVMPSHTHRTFSAFAASLAFYLALTEGVSAPSLAGGLVLLSLTFLWLNEFRWPTYMRQLQALGYGLLLGLLAIQVTGYHGQSLLLGRYGYGTGLAWLEPWVGDGLGTLALLLLIRHVVQRHRHAIAPSARVAAYGAALVLMLLSLQAHGLSQGALVVALGFAIGNRLIMGFGVILLLLAITHYYYWLDVTLLAKSVTLLLLGVLLLALRWVLCRRWPIDTRVAAGEDVSQ
;
A
#
# COMPACT_ATOMS: atom_id res chain seq x y z
N MET A 1 30.84 -10.21 -46.69
CA MET A 1 30.32 -8.86 -46.41
C MET A 1 28.89 -9.00 -45.91
N THR A 2 28.67 -8.84 -44.60
CA THR A 2 27.34 -8.94 -43.97
C THR A 2 26.55 -7.68 -44.29
N ARG A 3 25.39 -7.83 -44.94
CA ARG A 3 24.49 -6.70 -45.23
C ARG A 3 24.11 -5.95 -43.94
N PRO A 4 24.06 -4.61 -43.96
CA PRO A 4 23.65 -3.82 -42.80
C PRO A 4 22.23 -4.20 -42.35
N LEU A 5 22.02 -4.15 -41.04
CA LEU A 5 20.81 -4.65 -40.36
C LEU A 5 19.53 -3.95 -40.83
N THR A 6 19.65 -2.68 -41.23
CA THR A 6 18.59 -1.87 -41.85
C THR A 6 18.08 -2.45 -43.17
N GLU A 7 18.94 -2.98 -44.03
CA GLU A 7 18.51 -3.63 -45.28
C GLU A 7 17.75 -4.93 -45.03
N ARG A 8 18.13 -5.67 -43.98
CA ARG A 8 17.44 -6.91 -43.58
C ARG A 8 16.03 -6.63 -43.05
N LEU A 9 15.87 -5.54 -42.29
CA LEU A 9 14.57 -5.13 -41.75
C LEU A 9 13.66 -4.57 -42.85
N ALA A 10 14.21 -3.80 -43.79
CA ALA A 10 13.47 -3.31 -44.94
C ALA A 10 12.95 -4.45 -45.84
N GLN A 11 13.77 -5.49 -46.07
CA GLN A 11 13.35 -6.69 -46.81
C GLN A 11 12.25 -7.49 -46.09
N ALA A 12 12.17 -7.40 -44.76
CA ALA A 12 11.11 -8.01 -43.96
C ALA A 12 9.83 -7.15 -43.88
N GLY A 13 9.76 -6.03 -44.61
CA GLY A 13 8.61 -5.12 -44.62
C GLY A 13 8.50 -4.25 -43.36
N ILE A 14 9.55 -4.19 -42.54
CA ILE A 14 9.61 -3.35 -41.35
C ILE A 14 10.27 -2.03 -41.76
N VAL A 15 9.44 -1.00 -41.94
CA VAL A 15 9.91 0.36 -42.15
C VAL A 15 10.58 0.82 -40.85
N VAL A 16 11.90 0.96 -40.87
CA VAL A 16 12.63 1.63 -39.81
C VAL A 16 12.36 3.11 -39.99
N ASP A 17 11.46 3.65 -39.16
CA ASP A 17 11.22 5.08 -39.09
C ASP A 17 12.51 5.74 -38.57
N GLU A 18 13.27 6.39 -39.46
CA GLU A 18 14.34 7.33 -39.08
C GLU A 18 13.69 8.61 -38.56
N GLY A 19 12.86 8.45 -37.53
CA GLY A 19 12.06 9.51 -36.95
C GLY A 19 12.97 10.53 -36.28
N ASP A 20 13.27 11.58 -37.01
CA ASP A 20 13.70 12.92 -36.56
C ASP A 20 12.63 13.62 -35.68
N ALA A 21 11.73 12.86 -35.05
CA ALA A 21 10.85 13.39 -34.03
C ALA A 21 11.71 13.66 -32.79
N PRO A 22 11.87 14.93 -32.35
CA PRO A 22 12.61 15.21 -31.13
C PRO A 22 11.99 14.37 -30.01
N PRO A 23 12.80 13.64 -29.21
CA PRO A 23 12.28 12.87 -28.11
C PRO A 23 11.43 13.80 -27.26
N VAL A 24 10.19 13.41 -26.97
CA VAL A 24 9.33 14.14 -26.03
C VAL A 24 10.13 14.23 -24.73
N LEU A 25 10.64 15.43 -24.42
CA LEU A 25 11.46 15.67 -23.26
C LEU A 25 10.56 15.51 -22.03
N GLU A 26 10.52 14.30 -21.49
CA GLU A 26 9.92 14.05 -20.18
C GLU A 26 10.64 14.93 -19.17
N ALA A 27 9.87 15.63 -18.33
CA ALA A 27 10.44 16.48 -17.31
C ALA A 27 11.36 15.64 -16.41
N PRO A 28 12.61 16.09 -16.16
CA PRO A 28 13.52 15.38 -15.26
C PRO A 28 12.86 15.14 -13.90
N TRP A 29 13.18 14.02 -13.25
CA TRP A 29 12.53 13.61 -11.99
C TRP A 29 12.56 14.69 -10.89
N PHE A 30 13.61 15.52 -10.85
CA PHE A 30 13.72 16.62 -9.89
C PHE A 30 12.72 17.77 -10.18
N VAL A 31 12.41 18.03 -11.46
CA VAL A 31 11.38 19.00 -11.85
C VAL A 31 10.00 18.49 -11.44
N ARG A 32 9.73 17.20 -11.65
CA ARG A 32 8.48 16.57 -11.21
C ARG A 32 8.34 16.57 -9.69
N ALA A 33 9.43 16.29 -8.96
CA ALA A 33 9.45 16.39 -7.51
C ALA A 33 9.22 17.83 -7.01
N LEU A 34 9.85 18.82 -7.65
CA LEU A 34 9.65 20.23 -7.31
C LEU A 34 8.21 20.67 -7.59
N GLN A 35 7.63 20.28 -8.73
CA GLN A 35 6.23 20.56 -9.07
C GLN A 35 5.26 19.92 -8.07
N ALA A 36 5.51 18.67 -7.67
CA ALA A 36 4.71 17.99 -6.64
C ALA A 36 4.76 18.75 -5.31
N PHE A 37 5.97 19.15 -4.88
CA PHE A 37 6.16 19.93 -3.66
C PHE A 37 5.46 21.30 -3.73
N SER A 38 5.62 22.03 -4.83
CA SER A 38 4.95 23.31 -5.06
C SER A 38 3.43 23.17 -5.09
N GLY A 39 2.89 22.08 -5.63
CA GLY A 39 1.45 21.79 -5.60
C GLY A 39 0.92 21.60 -4.17
N TRP A 40 1.61 20.83 -3.34
CA TRP A 40 1.23 20.64 -1.93
C TRP A 40 1.34 21.94 -1.13
N LEU A 41 2.41 22.71 -1.36
CA LEU A 41 2.58 24.02 -0.74
C LEU A 41 1.47 25.00 -1.17
N ALA A 42 1.12 25.01 -2.46
CA ALA A 42 0.03 25.83 -2.99
C ALA A 42 -1.33 25.45 -2.37
N ALA A 43 -1.59 24.16 -2.13
CA ALA A 43 -2.80 23.72 -1.43
C ALA A 43 -2.89 24.31 0.00
N LEU A 44 -1.77 24.31 0.73
CA LEU A 44 -1.70 24.91 2.07
C LEU A 44 -1.90 26.43 2.03
N PHE A 45 -1.28 27.13 1.08
CA PHE A 45 -1.50 28.58 0.90
C PHE A 45 -2.94 28.91 0.50
N LEU A 46 -3.54 28.11 -0.38
CA LEU A 46 -4.94 28.27 -0.77
C LEU A 46 -5.86 28.07 0.44
N LEU A 47 -5.61 27.04 1.25
CA LEU A 47 -6.35 26.81 2.48
C LEU A 47 -6.15 27.96 3.49
N GLY A 48 -4.93 28.46 3.66
CA GLY A 48 -4.63 29.62 4.50
C GLY A 48 -5.31 30.90 4.01
N PHE A 49 -5.35 31.12 2.70
CA PHE A 49 -6.08 32.23 2.09
C PHE A 49 -7.58 32.12 2.37
N ILE A 50 -8.18 30.94 2.22
CA ILE A 50 -9.60 30.72 2.54
C ILE A 50 -9.83 30.93 4.04
N GLY A 51 -8.95 30.38 4.89
CA GLY A 51 -9.09 30.47 6.34
C GLY A 51 -8.91 31.87 6.90
N MET A 52 -8.14 32.74 6.24
CA MET A 52 -7.92 34.12 6.68
C MET A 52 -8.79 35.14 5.92
N GLY A 53 -9.00 34.93 4.63
CA GLY A 53 -9.69 35.88 3.74
C GLY A 53 -11.16 35.58 3.50
N ALA A 54 -11.61 34.35 3.78
CA ALA A 54 -12.99 33.92 3.57
C ALA A 54 -13.56 33.23 4.81
N VAL A 55 -13.33 33.81 5.99
CA VAL A 55 -13.78 33.27 7.30
C VAL A 55 -15.28 32.95 7.30
N PHE A 56 -16.09 33.76 6.60
CA PHE A 56 -17.53 33.51 6.44
C PHE A 56 -17.86 32.12 5.84
N VAL A 57 -16.96 31.57 5.01
CA VAL A 57 -17.09 30.21 4.46
C VAL A 57 -16.84 29.18 5.56
N LEU A 58 -15.89 29.41 6.45
CA LEU A 58 -15.59 28.52 7.56
C LEU A 58 -16.64 28.57 8.67
N ASP A 59 -17.29 29.72 8.87
CA ASP A 59 -18.38 29.89 9.84
C ASP A 59 -19.65 29.11 9.43
N SER A 60 -19.83 28.85 8.14
CA SER A 60 -20.96 28.10 7.61
C SER A 60 -20.53 26.73 7.12
N SER A 61 -20.88 25.67 7.87
CA SER A 61 -20.61 24.27 7.47
C SER A 61 -21.12 23.97 6.05
N ALA A 62 -22.29 24.51 5.67
CA ALA A 62 -22.82 24.36 4.32
C ALA A 62 -21.97 25.07 3.26
N ALA A 63 -21.46 26.28 3.54
CA ALA A 63 -20.59 27.01 2.61
C ALA A 63 -19.24 26.29 2.43
N ALA A 64 -18.62 25.83 3.52
CA ALA A 64 -17.39 25.05 3.47
C ALA A 64 -17.57 23.73 2.71
N ALA A 65 -18.66 22.99 2.96
CA ALA A 65 -18.96 21.74 2.26
C ALA A 65 -19.18 21.97 0.76
N THR A 66 -19.99 22.97 0.40
CA THR A 66 -20.29 23.27 -1.00
C THR A 66 -19.04 23.73 -1.76
N LEU A 67 -18.24 24.64 -1.18
CA LEU A 67 -16.97 25.06 -1.78
C LEU A 67 -16.00 23.89 -1.93
N GLY A 68 -15.87 23.05 -0.89
CA GLY A 68 -15.02 21.86 -0.92
C GLY A 68 -15.42 20.89 -2.02
N LEU A 69 -16.71 20.60 -2.17
CA LEU A 69 -17.25 19.75 -3.23
C LEU A 69 -17.04 20.36 -4.63
N VAL A 70 -17.24 21.67 -4.78
CA VAL A 70 -16.98 22.38 -6.04
C VAL A 70 -15.50 22.30 -6.42
N MET A 71 -14.58 22.45 -5.46
CA MET A 71 -13.14 22.32 -5.69
C MET A 71 -12.75 20.89 -6.09
N ILE A 72 -13.33 19.87 -5.43
CA ILE A 72 -13.11 18.46 -5.79
C ILE A 72 -13.65 18.16 -7.19
N ALA A 73 -14.86 18.65 -7.53
CA ALA A 73 -15.46 18.46 -8.85
C ALA A 73 -14.66 19.18 -9.96
N GLY A 74 -14.18 20.40 -9.68
CA GLY A 74 -13.29 21.14 -10.58
C GLY A 74 -11.96 20.39 -10.80
N ALA A 75 -11.37 19.85 -9.74
CA ALA A 75 -10.18 19.02 -9.85
C ALA A 75 -10.43 17.75 -10.68
N TYR A 76 -11.57 17.07 -10.48
CA TYR A 76 -11.95 15.91 -11.30
C TYR A 76 -12.04 16.28 -12.79
N ALA A 77 -12.68 17.41 -13.12
CA ALA A 77 -12.79 17.87 -14.50
C ALA A 77 -11.43 18.18 -15.12
N LEU A 78 -10.54 18.85 -14.39
CA LEU A 78 -9.17 19.15 -14.82
C LEU A 78 -8.36 17.87 -15.07
N LEU A 79 -8.39 16.93 -14.13
CA LEU A 79 -7.62 15.68 -14.18
C LEU A 79 -8.13 14.68 -15.22
N ARG A 80 -9.38 14.81 -15.68
CA ARG A 80 -9.96 13.91 -16.70
C ARG A 80 -9.41 14.16 -18.11
N GLY A 81 -9.00 15.40 -18.41
CA GLY A 81 -8.57 15.82 -19.74
C GLY A 81 -7.08 16.14 -19.89
N SER A 82 -6.31 16.14 -18.79
CA SER A 82 -4.92 16.61 -18.79
C SER A 82 -3.90 15.48 -18.95
N ASN A 83 -2.91 15.68 -19.82
CA ASN A 83 -1.71 14.85 -19.92
C ASN A 83 -0.44 15.55 -19.38
N GLY A 84 -0.56 16.74 -18.80
CA GLY A 84 0.57 17.54 -18.33
C GLY A 84 0.75 17.52 -16.81
N ASP A 85 1.98 17.30 -16.34
CA ASP A 85 2.34 17.22 -14.92
C ASP A 85 1.89 18.46 -14.12
N PHE A 86 1.98 19.66 -14.70
CA PHE A 86 1.54 20.90 -14.04
C PHE A 86 0.04 20.91 -13.70
N VAL A 87 -0.81 20.50 -14.66
CA VAL A 87 -2.27 20.46 -14.45
C VAL A 87 -2.63 19.33 -13.49
N GLU A 88 -1.89 18.21 -13.53
CA GLU A 88 -2.04 17.15 -12.54
C GLU A 88 -1.79 17.68 -11.12
N HIS A 89 -0.67 18.37 -10.88
CA HIS A 89 -0.34 18.91 -9.56
C HIS A 89 -1.28 20.05 -9.11
N LEU A 90 -1.75 20.90 -10.03
CA LEU A 90 -2.76 21.91 -9.73
C LEU A 90 -4.10 21.27 -9.35
N GLY A 91 -4.54 20.26 -10.10
CA GLY A 91 -5.75 19.50 -9.81
C GLY A 91 -5.66 18.76 -8.47
N LEU A 92 -4.50 18.15 -8.18
CA LEU A 92 -4.21 17.54 -6.88
C LEU A 92 -4.32 18.56 -5.75
N ALA A 93 -3.68 19.72 -5.89
CA ALA A 93 -3.71 20.78 -4.88
C ALA A 93 -5.13 21.29 -4.61
N GLY A 94 -5.89 21.58 -5.67
CA GLY A 94 -7.28 22.00 -5.58
C GLY A 94 -8.16 20.94 -4.92
N SER A 95 -7.98 19.65 -5.27
CA SER A 95 -8.74 18.58 -4.63
C SER A 95 -8.37 18.38 -3.16
N LEU A 96 -7.09 18.47 -2.79
CA LEU A 96 -6.64 18.32 -1.41
C LEU A 96 -7.20 19.45 -0.53
N ALA A 97 -7.14 20.70 -1.01
CA ALA A 97 -7.76 21.83 -0.33
C ALA A 97 -9.29 21.63 -0.20
N GLY A 98 -9.95 21.16 -1.27
CA GLY A 98 -11.38 20.82 -1.23
C GLY A 98 -11.73 19.70 -0.25
N GLN A 99 -10.90 18.66 -0.16
CA GLN A 99 -11.05 17.58 0.83
C GLN A 99 -10.88 18.08 2.27
N LEU A 100 -9.94 19.01 2.51
CA LEU A 100 -9.76 19.62 3.82
C LEU A 100 -10.95 20.52 4.22
N LEU A 101 -11.54 21.26 3.27
CA LEU A 101 -12.78 22.01 3.52
C LEU A 101 -13.97 21.09 3.78
N ALA A 102 -14.09 19.99 3.03
CA ALA A 102 -15.13 18.99 3.29
C ALA A 102 -14.95 18.34 4.67
N ALA A 103 -13.70 18.05 5.07
CA ALA A 103 -13.38 17.57 6.42
C ALA A 103 -13.75 18.62 7.48
N TRP A 104 -13.38 19.89 7.28
CA TRP A 104 -13.76 20.98 8.18
C TRP A 104 -15.29 21.07 8.37
N ALA A 105 -16.03 21.05 7.26
CA ALA A 105 -17.48 21.10 7.28
C ALA A 105 -18.11 19.91 8.01
N LEU A 106 -17.57 18.69 7.82
CA LEU A 106 -18.00 17.49 8.53
C LEU A 106 -17.71 17.58 10.03
N GLY A 107 -16.53 18.08 10.42
CA GLY A 107 -16.19 18.30 11.82
C GLY A 107 -17.13 19.31 12.49
N ALA A 108 -17.42 20.42 11.81
CA ALA A 108 -18.37 21.42 12.28
C ALA A 108 -19.81 20.87 12.39
N ALA A 109 -20.25 20.05 11.43
CA ALA A 109 -21.59 19.46 11.43
C ALA A 109 -21.78 18.38 12.50
N LEU A 110 -20.74 17.59 12.77
CA LEU A 110 -20.77 16.52 13.77
C LEU A 110 -20.45 17.01 15.19
N GLY A 111 -20.00 18.26 15.34
CA GLY A 111 -19.69 18.91 16.61
C GLY A 111 -18.38 18.44 17.27
N ASP A 112 -17.94 17.21 16.99
CA ASP A 112 -16.73 16.61 17.53
C ASP A 112 -16.03 15.71 16.50
N VAL A 113 -14.70 15.57 16.63
CA VAL A 113 -13.91 14.58 15.90
C VAL A 113 -14.11 13.22 16.55
N ASN A 114 -15.15 12.51 16.13
CA ASN A 114 -15.55 11.19 16.65
C ASN A 114 -15.42 10.09 15.59
N ALA A 115 -15.83 8.86 15.93
CA ALA A 115 -15.82 7.74 14.98
C ALA A 115 -16.64 8.01 13.71
N GLY A 116 -17.78 8.71 13.82
CA GLY A 116 -18.63 9.09 12.69
C GLY A 116 -17.93 10.03 11.71
N PHE A 117 -17.13 10.96 12.23
CA PHE A 117 -16.27 11.83 11.42
C PHE A 117 -15.26 11.02 10.60
N TRP A 118 -14.56 10.09 11.24
CA TRP A 118 -13.56 9.24 10.57
C TRP A 118 -14.18 8.28 9.56
N TRP A 119 -15.34 7.70 9.85
CA TRP A 119 -16.09 6.89 8.89
C TRP A 119 -16.52 7.70 7.67
N SER A 120 -17.00 8.93 7.88
CA SER A 120 -17.38 9.84 6.79
C SER A 120 -16.17 10.18 5.90
N LEU A 121 -15.02 10.45 6.50
CA LEU A 121 -13.78 10.66 5.76
C LEU A 121 -13.29 9.40 5.05
N ALA A 122 -13.37 8.22 5.68
CA ALA A 122 -12.99 6.97 5.05
C ALA A 122 -13.84 6.69 3.80
N VAL A 123 -15.16 6.93 3.87
CA VAL A 123 -16.07 6.81 2.73
C VAL A 123 -15.73 7.82 1.65
N LEU A 124 -15.55 9.10 2.00
CA LEU A 124 -15.18 10.14 1.03
C LEU A 124 -13.88 9.79 0.29
N GLN A 125 -12.84 9.40 1.04
CA GLN A 125 -11.54 9.04 0.47
C GLN A 125 -11.61 7.75 -0.36
N ALA A 126 -12.40 6.76 0.05
CA ALA A 126 -12.64 5.55 -0.74
C ALA A 126 -13.33 5.86 -2.07
N VAL A 127 -14.36 6.71 -2.06
CA VAL A 127 -15.04 7.16 -3.30
C VAL A 127 -14.06 7.86 -4.23
N LEU A 128 -13.24 8.77 -3.70
CA LEU A 128 -12.25 9.50 -4.49
C LEU A 128 -11.16 8.58 -5.03
N ALA A 129 -10.71 7.60 -4.25
CA ALA A 129 -9.74 6.59 -4.70
C ALA A 129 -10.26 5.74 -5.87
N LEU A 130 -11.57 5.53 -5.97
CA LEU A 130 -12.20 4.78 -7.06
C LEU A 130 -12.47 5.66 -8.28
N VAL A 131 -13.03 6.86 -8.08
CA VAL A 131 -13.58 7.73 -9.14
C VAL A 131 -12.51 8.57 -9.83
N MET A 132 -11.50 9.06 -9.11
CA MET A 132 -10.56 10.02 -9.68
C MET A 132 -9.75 9.43 -10.84
N PRO A 133 -9.48 10.20 -11.92
CA PRO A 133 -8.83 9.68 -13.12
C PRO A 133 -7.30 9.57 -12.98
N SER A 134 -6.67 10.46 -12.21
CA SER A 134 -5.20 10.50 -12.06
C SER A 134 -4.68 9.42 -11.11
N HIS A 135 -3.57 8.77 -11.46
CA HIS A 135 -2.94 7.72 -10.65
C HIS A 135 -2.48 8.24 -9.28
N THR A 136 -1.87 9.43 -9.24
CA THR A 136 -1.34 10.04 -8.01
C THR A 136 -2.45 10.33 -7.01
N HIS A 137 -3.56 10.94 -7.46
CA HIS A 137 -4.70 11.26 -6.60
C HIS A 137 -5.32 9.99 -5.99
N ARG A 138 -5.52 8.95 -6.81
CA ARG A 138 -6.09 7.67 -6.37
C ARG A 138 -5.21 7.00 -5.31
N THR A 139 -3.89 7.04 -5.51
CA THR A 139 -2.91 6.50 -4.55
C THR A 139 -3.00 7.24 -3.22
N PHE A 140 -3.01 8.58 -3.26
CA PHE A 140 -3.13 9.40 -2.06
C PHE A 140 -4.48 9.21 -1.35
N SER A 141 -5.58 9.13 -2.10
CA SER A 141 -6.91 8.91 -1.54
C SER A 141 -7.06 7.52 -0.93
N ALA A 142 -6.48 6.47 -1.53
CA ALA A 142 -6.45 5.14 -0.94
C ALA A 142 -5.60 5.10 0.36
N PHE A 143 -4.47 5.82 0.37
CA PHE A 143 -3.68 6.04 1.58
C PHE A 143 -4.50 6.75 2.66
N ALA A 144 -5.11 7.88 2.35
CA ALA A 144 -5.94 8.64 3.29
C ALA A 144 -7.16 7.84 3.77
N ALA A 145 -7.79 7.04 2.90
CA ALA A 145 -8.89 6.15 3.25
C ALA A 145 -8.46 5.10 4.27
N SER A 146 -7.28 4.49 4.09
CA SER A 146 -6.76 3.50 5.03
C SER A 146 -6.47 4.08 6.41
N LEU A 147 -5.94 5.31 6.48
CA LEU A 147 -5.67 6.00 7.73
C LEU A 147 -6.98 6.45 8.41
N ALA A 148 -7.92 7.00 7.65
CA ALA A 148 -9.24 7.36 8.18
C ALA A 148 -10.00 6.13 8.67
N PHE A 149 -9.90 4.99 7.97
CA PHE A 149 -10.49 3.71 8.40
C PHE A 149 -9.87 3.21 9.70
N TYR A 150 -8.54 3.28 9.83
CA TYR A 150 -7.84 2.95 11.07
C TYR A 150 -8.33 3.83 12.25
N LEU A 151 -8.43 5.14 12.04
CA LEU A 151 -8.90 6.07 13.08
C LEU A 151 -10.38 5.84 13.41
N ALA A 152 -11.21 5.52 12.42
CA ALA A 152 -12.62 5.19 12.64
C ALA A 152 -12.80 3.95 13.52
N LEU A 153 -12.00 2.91 13.29
CA LEU A 153 -12.03 1.68 14.10
C LEU A 153 -11.41 1.89 15.48
N THR A 154 -10.40 2.75 15.59
CA THR A 154 -9.76 3.09 16.86
C THR A 154 -10.73 3.85 17.77
N GLU A 155 -11.39 4.89 17.25
CA GLU A 155 -12.33 5.72 18.02
C GLU A 155 -13.69 5.04 18.26
N GLY A 156 -14.15 4.19 17.33
CA GLY A 156 -15.50 3.61 17.39
C GLY A 156 -15.59 2.29 18.13
N VAL A 157 -14.75 1.32 17.74
CA VAL A 157 -14.83 -0.08 18.21
C VAL A 157 -13.64 -0.44 19.12
N SER A 158 -12.65 0.45 19.22
CA SER A 158 -11.36 0.21 19.88
C SER A 158 -10.63 -1.00 19.29
N ALA A 159 -10.71 -1.18 17.97
CA ALA A 159 -10.15 -2.32 17.24
C ALA A 159 -9.12 -1.93 16.16
N PRO A 160 -7.98 -1.32 16.53
CA PRO A 160 -6.96 -0.83 15.59
C PRO A 160 -6.26 -1.93 14.75
N SER A 161 -6.04 -3.13 15.30
CA SER A 161 -5.37 -4.24 14.59
C SER A 161 -6.23 -4.81 13.45
N LEU A 162 -7.56 -4.70 13.57
CA LEU A 162 -8.51 -5.12 12.55
C LEU A 162 -8.35 -4.28 11.28
N ALA A 163 -8.06 -2.99 11.41
CA ALA A 163 -7.76 -2.12 10.27
C ALA A 163 -6.52 -2.60 9.51
N GLY A 164 -5.41 -2.85 10.22
CA GLY A 164 -4.17 -3.35 9.61
C GLY A 164 -4.36 -4.68 8.88
N GLY A 165 -5.06 -5.63 9.51
CA GLY A 165 -5.40 -6.93 8.93
C GLY A 165 -6.26 -6.82 7.66
N LEU A 166 -7.30 -5.99 7.68
CA LEU A 166 -8.18 -5.78 6.51
C LEU A 166 -7.48 -5.05 5.37
N VAL A 167 -6.65 -4.05 5.68
CA VAL A 167 -5.84 -3.33 4.68
C VAL A 167 -4.85 -4.28 4.01
N LEU A 168 -4.15 -5.12 4.79
CA LEU A 168 -3.21 -6.13 4.28
C LEU A 168 -3.92 -7.19 3.42
N LEU A 169 -5.09 -7.64 3.85
CA LEU A 169 -5.90 -8.60 3.11
C LEU A 169 -6.37 -7.99 1.77
N SER A 170 -6.86 -6.76 1.80
CA SER A 170 -7.31 -6.02 0.61
C SER A 170 -6.15 -5.78 -0.36
N LEU A 171 -4.99 -5.35 0.16
CA LEU A 171 -3.75 -5.19 -0.58
C LEU A 171 -3.36 -6.50 -1.29
N THR A 172 -3.33 -7.60 -0.55
CA THR A 172 -2.98 -8.92 -1.08
C THR A 172 -3.98 -9.35 -2.16
N PHE A 173 -5.28 -9.20 -1.91
CA PHE A 173 -6.32 -9.55 -2.87
C PHE A 173 -6.20 -8.75 -4.18
N LEU A 174 -5.99 -7.43 -4.10
CA LEU A 174 -5.84 -6.55 -5.27
C LEU A 174 -4.66 -6.97 -6.13
N TRP A 175 -3.50 -7.16 -5.52
CA TRP A 175 -2.26 -7.51 -6.23
C TRP A 175 -2.30 -8.93 -6.82
N LEU A 176 -2.92 -9.90 -6.14
CA LEU A 176 -3.11 -11.25 -6.69
C LEU A 176 -4.11 -11.28 -7.88
N ASN A 177 -4.95 -10.26 -8.02
CA ASN A 177 -5.99 -10.16 -9.04
C ASN A 177 -5.68 -9.11 -10.12
N GLU A 178 -4.52 -8.45 -10.06
CA GLU A 178 -4.10 -7.38 -10.98
C GLU A 178 -4.25 -7.79 -12.45
N PHE A 179 -3.77 -8.99 -12.81
CA PHE A 179 -3.80 -9.50 -14.18
C PHE A 179 -5.17 -10.05 -14.63
N ARG A 180 -6.14 -10.21 -13.71
CA ARG A 180 -7.49 -10.69 -14.08
C ARG A 180 -8.34 -9.59 -14.71
N TRP A 181 -8.00 -8.32 -14.47
CA TRP A 181 -8.74 -7.16 -14.99
C TRP A 181 -7.78 -6.16 -15.68
N PRO A 182 -7.27 -6.49 -16.88
CA PRO A 182 -6.26 -5.67 -17.57
C PRO A 182 -6.74 -4.23 -17.83
N THR A 183 -8.04 -4.02 -18.10
CA THR A 183 -8.64 -2.69 -18.30
C THR A 183 -8.48 -1.77 -17.09
N TYR A 184 -8.46 -2.34 -15.88
CA TYR A 184 -8.36 -1.61 -14.62
C TYR A 184 -6.98 -1.73 -13.97
N MET A 185 -5.97 -2.25 -14.68
CA MET A 185 -4.66 -2.54 -14.09
C MET A 185 -4.01 -1.31 -13.44
N ARG A 186 -3.93 -0.18 -14.16
CA ARG A 186 -3.41 1.09 -13.61
C ARG A 186 -4.18 1.56 -12.38
N GLN A 187 -5.48 1.29 -12.35
CA GLN A 187 -6.33 1.66 -11.22
C GLN A 187 -6.06 0.76 -10.00
N LEU A 188 -5.92 -0.54 -10.19
CA LEU A 188 -5.61 -1.50 -9.13
C LEU A 188 -4.21 -1.24 -8.56
N GLN A 189 -3.24 -0.88 -9.41
CA GLN A 189 -1.89 -0.49 -8.99
C GLN A 189 -1.93 0.75 -8.08
N ALA A 190 -2.63 1.82 -8.46
CA ALA A 190 -2.77 3.02 -7.64
C ALA A 190 -3.37 2.71 -6.25
N LEU A 191 -4.44 1.91 -6.21
CA LEU A 191 -5.06 1.46 -4.96
C LEU A 191 -4.10 0.60 -4.14
N GLY A 192 -3.39 -0.33 -4.78
CA GLY A 192 -2.43 -1.21 -4.16
C GLY A 192 -1.27 -0.43 -3.52
N TYR A 193 -0.71 0.56 -4.20
CA TYR A 193 0.33 1.42 -3.63
C TYR A 193 -0.20 2.30 -2.49
N GLY A 194 -1.42 2.84 -2.62
CA GLY A 194 -2.04 3.65 -1.57
C GLY A 194 -2.30 2.84 -0.30
N LEU A 195 -2.83 1.63 -0.42
CA LEU A 195 -3.03 0.71 0.70
C LEU A 195 -1.70 0.24 1.32
N LEU A 196 -0.64 0.08 0.53
CA LEU A 196 0.70 -0.26 1.02
C LEU A 196 1.30 0.87 1.87
N LEU A 197 1.21 2.12 1.39
CA LEU A 197 1.59 3.30 2.19
C LEU A 197 0.71 3.41 3.44
N GLY A 198 -0.57 3.07 3.30
CA GLY A 198 -1.55 3.03 4.37
C GLY A 198 -1.16 2.07 5.48
N LEU A 199 -0.83 0.84 5.11
CA LEU A 199 -0.36 -0.19 6.02
C LEU A 199 0.91 0.25 6.76
N LEU A 200 1.84 0.91 6.06
CA LEU A 200 3.05 1.48 6.67
C LEU A 200 2.71 2.54 7.71
N ALA A 201 1.84 3.50 7.38
CA ALA A 201 1.41 4.51 8.34
C ALA A 201 0.70 3.90 9.55
N ILE A 202 -0.22 2.94 9.31
CA ILE A 202 -0.94 2.22 10.37
C ILE A 202 0.06 1.53 11.31
N GLN A 203 1.06 0.83 10.77
CA GLN A 203 2.07 0.14 11.55
C GLN A 203 2.89 1.12 12.41
N VAL A 204 3.35 2.24 11.84
CA VAL A 204 4.08 3.29 12.59
C VAL A 204 3.21 3.88 13.71
N THR A 205 1.93 4.15 13.44
CA THR A 205 1.01 4.70 14.43
C THR A 205 0.67 3.71 15.54
N GLY A 206 0.50 2.43 15.20
CA GLY A 206 0.24 1.37 16.19
C GLY A 206 1.42 1.17 17.16
N TYR A 207 2.65 1.33 16.67
CA TYR A 207 3.87 1.18 17.48
C TYR A 207 4.15 2.33 18.44
N HIS A 208 3.77 3.55 18.08
CA HIS A 208 4.02 4.70 18.95
C HIS A 208 2.99 4.83 20.07
N GLY A 209 1.87 4.08 20.03
CA GLY A 209 0.83 4.04 21.07
C GLY A 209 0.17 5.40 21.39
N GLN A 210 0.64 6.47 20.76
CA GLN A 210 0.11 7.81 20.87
C GLN A 210 -0.83 7.98 19.69
N SER A 211 -2.12 8.10 20.00
CA SER A 211 -3.12 8.59 19.06
C SER A 211 -2.57 9.86 18.42
N LEU A 212 -2.54 9.91 17.08
CA LEU A 212 -2.22 11.11 16.31
C LEU A 212 -3.03 12.34 16.76
N LEU A 213 -4.12 12.13 17.49
CA LEU A 213 -4.95 13.15 18.12
C LEU A 213 -5.10 12.91 19.63
N LEU A 214 -4.25 13.57 20.42
CA LEU A 214 -4.52 14.01 21.79
C LEU A 214 -5.29 13.02 22.69
N GLY A 215 -4.63 11.93 23.11
CA GLY A 215 -4.88 11.29 24.40
C GLY A 215 -6.28 10.70 24.67
N ARG A 216 -7.10 10.44 23.65
CA ARG A 216 -8.42 9.80 23.82
C ARG A 216 -8.34 8.28 23.70
N TYR A 217 -7.80 7.61 24.72
CA TYR A 217 -8.06 6.17 24.91
C TYR A 217 -9.33 6.00 25.74
N GLY A 218 -10.48 5.92 25.07
CA GLY A 218 -11.76 5.59 25.68
C GLY A 218 -11.86 4.10 26.01
N TYR A 219 -12.47 3.80 27.18
CA TYR A 219 -12.56 2.48 27.81
C TYR A 219 -13.02 1.36 26.89
N GLY A 220 -12.26 0.25 26.93
CA GLY A 220 -12.43 -0.93 26.09
C GLY A 220 -13.84 -1.51 26.16
N THR A 221 -14.39 -1.76 24.98
CA THR A 221 -15.51 -2.69 24.82
C THR A 221 -15.06 -4.10 25.24
N GLY A 222 -15.98 -4.95 25.70
CA GLY A 222 -15.69 -6.32 26.18
C GLY A 222 -15.07 -7.27 25.13
N LEU A 223 -14.78 -6.79 23.92
CA LEU A 223 -14.12 -7.51 22.83
C LEU A 223 -12.61 -7.21 22.73
N ALA A 224 -12.04 -6.39 23.61
CA ALA A 224 -10.62 -6.02 23.61
C ALA A 224 -9.65 -7.23 23.65
N TRP A 225 -10.08 -8.36 24.22
CA TRP A 225 -9.29 -9.60 24.26
C TRP A 225 -9.25 -10.36 22.93
N LEU A 226 -10.25 -10.20 22.06
CA LEU A 226 -10.31 -10.79 20.72
C LEU A 226 -9.60 -9.94 19.68
N GLU A 227 -9.46 -8.65 19.96
CA GLU A 227 -9.00 -7.63 19.04
C GLU A 227 -7.66 -7.99 18.36
N PRO A 228 -6.57 -8.34 19.09
CA PRO A 228 -5.30 -8.68 18.45
C PRO A 228 -5.38 -9.95 17.59
N TRP A 229 -6.19 -10.92 18.02
CA TRP A 229 -6.35 -12.21 17.34
C TRP A 229 -7.07 -12.08 16.01
N VAL A 230 -7.99 -11.12 15.88
CA VAL A 230 -8.73 -10.89 14.62
C VAL A 230 -7.80 -10.28 13.57
N GLY A 231 -6.97 -9.30 13.95
CA GLY A 231 -5.96 -8.72 13.05
C GLY A 231 -4.98 -9.77 12.52
N ASP A 232 -4.46 -10.62 13.41
CA ASP A 232 -3.57 -11.71 13.05
C ASP A 232 -4.27 -12.78 12.20
N GLY A 233 -5.52 -13.13 12.52
CA GLY A 233 -6.34 -14.05 11.73
C GLY A 233 -6.51 -13.57 10.28
N LEU A 234 -6.77 -12.27 10.07
CA LEU A 234 -6.87 -11.67 8.74
C LEU A 234 -5.52 -11.68 8.00
N GLY A 235 -4.41 -11.38 8.69
CA GLY A 235 -3.07 -11.49 8.12
C GLY A 235 -2.72 -12.92 7.70
N THR A 236 -3.16 -13.90 8.50
CA THR A 236 -3.00 -15.33 8.17
C THR A 236 -3.82 -15.70 6.94
N LEU A 237 -5.07 -15.23 6.85
CA LEU A 237 -5.92 -15.44 5.70
C LEU A 237 -5.26 -14.87 4.43
N ALA A 238 -4.67 -13.68 4.52
CA ALA A 238 -3.91 -13.07 3.42
C ALA A 238 -2.70 -13.94 3.00
N LEU A 239 -1.95 -14.47 3.97
CA LEU A 239 -0.84 -15.41 3.70
C LEU A 239 -1.32 -16.71 3.04
N LEU A 240 -2.43 -17.27 3.50
CA LEU A 240 -3.04 -18.46 2.89
C LEU A 240 -3.48 -18.19 1.45
N LEU A 241 -4.05 -17.02 1.15
CA LEU A 241 -4.41 -16.62 -0.21
C LEU A 241 -3.17 -16.51 -1.11
N LEU A 242 -2.08 -15.92 -0.61
CA LEU A 242 -0.80 -15.84 -1.33
C LEU A 242 -0.25 -17.23 -1.64
N ILE A 243 -0.17 -18.13 -0.65
CA ILE A 243 0.32 -19.50 -0.84
C ILE A 243 -0.57 -20.24 -1.84
N ARG A 244 -1.89 -20.11 -1.71
CA ARG A 244 -2.84 -20.71 -2.65
C ARG A 244 -2.57 -20.24 -4.07
N HIS A 245 -2.34 -18.94 -4.27
CA HIS A 245 -2.06 -18.37 -5.59
C HIS A 245 -0.74 -18.91 -6.18
N VAL A 246 0.35 -18.90 -5.40
CA VAL A 246 1.66 -19.43 -5.84
C VAL A 246 1.57 -20.91 -6.18
N VAL A 247 0.92 -21.70 -5.32
CA VAL A 247 0.71 -23.13 -5.55
C VAL A 247 -0.16 -23.38 -6.79
N GLN A 248 -1.20 -22.57 -7.02
CA GLN A 248 -2.04 -22.66 -8.21
C GLN A 248 -1.26 -22.36 -9.50
N ARG A 249 -0.43 -21.31 -9.48
CA ARG A 249 0.40 -20.91 -10.61
C ARG A 249 1.47 -21.93 -10.98
N HIS A 250 2.01 -22.65 -9.99
CA HIS A 250 3.05 -23.67 -10.17
C HIS A 250 2.58 -25.09 -9.86
N ARG A 251 1.28 -25.40 -10.10
CA ARG A 251 0.68 -26.71 -9.77
C ARG A 251 1.44 -27.92 -10.30
N HIS A 252 2.03 -27.79 -11.48
CA HIS A 252 2.77 -28.87 -12.13
C HIS A 252 4.22 -29.01 -11.64
N ALA A 253 4.81 -27.94 -11.09
CA ALA A 253 6.18 -27.96 -10.59
C ALA A 253 6.26 -28.33 -9.10
N ILE A 254 5.22 -28.03 -8.30
CA ILE A 254 5.26 -28.19 -6.85
C ILE A 254 4.70 -29.56 -6.41
N ALA A 255 5.57 -30.41 -5.84
CA ALA A 255 5.19 -31.68 -5.24
C ALA A 255 4.16 -31.49 -4.10
N PRO A 256 3.18 -32.40 -3.93
CA PRO A 256 2.12 -32.27 -2.93
C PRO A 256 2.65 -32.17 -1.49
N SER A 257 3.77 -32.84 -1.19
CA SER A 257 4.41 -32.78 0.13
C SER A 257 5.07 -31.43 0.44
N ALA A 258 5.53 -30.70 -0.57
CA ALA A 258 6.06 -29.34 -0.43
C ALA A 258 4.92 -28.32 -0.21
N ARG A 259 3.74 -28.56 -0.77
CA ARG A 259 2.54 -27.74 -0.50
C ARG A 259 2.15 -27.83 0.97
N VAL A 260 2.09 -29.05 1.51
CA VAL A 260 1.78 -29.28 2.93
C VAL A 260 2.84 -28.64 3.83
N ALA A 261 4.13 -28.74 3.47
CA ALA A 261 5.20 -28.06 4.20
C ALA A 261 5.08 -26.52 4.18
N ALA A 262 4.67 -25.92 3.06
CA ALA A 262 4.45 -24.47 2.95
C ALA A 262 3.27 -23.99 3.79
N TYR A 263 2.14 -24.72 3.79
CA TYR A 263 1.01 -24.41 4.67
C TYR A 263 1.37 -24.62 6.15
N GLY A 264 2.15 -25.67 6.47
CA GLY A 264 2.68 -25.89 7.81
C GLY A 264 3.60 -24.76 8.27
N ALA A 265 4.51 -24.29 7.41
CA ALA A 265 5.38 -23.16 7.70
C ALA A 265 4.61 -21.86 7.93
N ALA A 266 3.56 -21.62 7.13
CA ALA A 266 2.67 -20.47 7.32
C ALA A 266 1.93 -20.52 8.66
N LEU A 267 1.45 -21.70 9.05
CA LEU A 267 0.81 -21.92 10.35
C LEU A 267 1.79 -21.71 11.51
N VAL A 268 3.02 -22.19 11.38
CA VAL A 268 4.04 -21.99 12.42
C VAL A 268 4.50 -20.53 12.49
N LEU A 269 4.66 -19.86 11.35
CA LEU A 269 4.93 -18.41 11.30
C LEU A 269 3.80 -17.61 11.95
N MET A 270 2.54 -18.00 11.74
CA MET A 270 1.39 -17.42 12.45
C MET A 270 1.51 -17.62 13.97
N LEU A 271 1.76 -18.85 14.43
CA LEU A 271 1.87 -19.17 15.86
C LEU A 271 3.03 -18.43 16.54
N LEU A 272 4.16 -18.28 15.85
CA LEU A 272 5.31 -17.51 16.36
C LEU A 272 5.09 -16.00 16.28
N SER A 273 4.25 -15.53 15.35
CA SER A 273 3.94 -14.11 15.20
C SER A 273 2.93 -13.58 16.22
N LEU A 274 2.24 -14.46 16.98
CA LEU A 274 1.34 -14.07 18.08
C LEU A 274 2.02 -13.24 19.18
N GLN A 275 3.36 -13.23 19.23
CA GLN A 275 4.13 -12.46 20.19
C GLN A 275 4.82 -11.22 19.59
N ALA A 276 4.88 -11.11 18.26
CA ALA A 276 5.58 -10.07 17.52
C ALA A 276 4.66 -9.49 16.44
N HIS A 277 3.67 -8.71 16.88
CA HIS A 277 2.69 -8.06 16.01
C HIS A 277 3.39 -7.16 14.96
N GLY A 278 3.10 -7.43 13.68
CA GLY A 278 3.63 -6.68 12.52
C GLY A 278 4.84 -7.32 11.81
N LEU A 279 5.56 -8.25 12.44
CA LEU A 279 6.65 -9.00 11.78
C LEU A 279 6.11 -9.86 10.61
N SER A 280 4.97 -10.51 10.85
CA SER A 280 4.24 -11.29 9.84
C SER A 280 3.74 -10.44 8.67
N GLN A 281 3.30 -9.20 8.94
CA GLN A 281 2.80 -8.30 7.90
C GLN A 281 3.94 -7.88 6.95
N GLY A 282 5.10 -7.49 7.49
CA GLY A 282 6.29 -7.18 6.68
C GLY A 282 6.75 -8.38 5.86
N ALA A 283 6.85 -9.56 6.48
CA ALA A 283 7.23 -10.79 5.79
C ALA A 283 6.24 -11.17 4.67
N LEU A 284 4.93 -11.03 4.91
CA LEU A 284 3.90 -11.28 3.91
C LEU A 284 4.02 -10.32 2.72
N VAL A 285 4.25 -9.03 2.96
CA VAL A 285 4.41 -8.04 1.90
C VAL A 285 5.68 -8.29 1.09
N VAL A 286 6.80 -8.69 1.73
CA VAL A 286 8.01 -9.13 1.02
C VAL A 286 7.72 -10.33 0.13
N ALA A 287 7.03 -11.35 0.66
CA ALA A 287 6.66 -12.54 -0.09
C ALA A 287 5.70 -12.22 -1.25
N LEU A 288 4.75 -11.31 -1.06
CA LEU A 288 3.84 -10.83 -2.09
C LEU A 288 4.61 -10.11 -3.21
N GLY A 289 5.52 -9.19 -2.85
CA GLY A 289 6.37 -8.48 -3.81
C GLY A 289 7.27 -9.43 -4.60
N PHE A 290 7.82 -10.45 -3.95
CA PHE A 290 8.58 -11.51 -4.60
C PHE A 290 7.72 -12.35 -5.56
N ALA A 291 6.54 -12.78 -5.13
CA ALA A 291 5.64 -13.63 -5.93
C ALA A 291 5.14 -12.94 -7.20
N ILE A 292 5.00 -11.61 -7.16
CA ILE A 292 4.51 -10.81 -8.29
C ILE A 292 5.66 -10.22 -9.11
N GLY A 293 6.88 -10.18 -8.56
CA GLY A 293 8.06 -9.62 -9.22
C GLY A 293 8.15 -8.09 -9.11
N ASN A 294 7.44 -7.46 -8.17
CA ASN A 294 7.44 -6.01 -7.99
C ASN A 294 8.45 -5.59 -6.89
N ARG A 295 9.57 -4.98 -7.34
CA ARG A 295 10.66 -4.52 -6.46
C ARG A 295 10.23 -3.44 -5.46
N LEU A 296 9.27 -2.59 -5.82
CA LEU A 296 8.79 -1.53 -4.93
C LEU A 296 8.02 -2.14 -3.75
N ILE A 297 7.09 -3.06 -4.01
CA ILE A 297 6.34 -3.76 -2.95
C ILE A 297 7.31 -4.52 -2.04
N MET A 298 8.28 -5.21 -2.61
CA MET A 298 9.31 -5.90 -1.85
C MET A 298 10.12 -4.94 -0.97
N GLY A 299 10.55 -3.80 -1.50
CA GLY A 299 11.28 -2.77 -0.76
C GLY A 299 10.47 -2.20 0.40
N PHE A 300 9.20 -1.85 0.19
CA PHE A 300 8.29 -1.42 1.26
C PHE A 300 8.04 -2.54 2.29
N GLY A 301 7.95 -3.80 1.86
CA GLY A 301 7.88 -4.95 2.75
C GLY A 301 9.11 -5.07 3.65
N VAL A 302 10.31 -4.83 3.11
CA VAL A 302 11.55 -4.79 3.90
C VAL A 302 11.51 -3.64 4.91
N ILE A 303 11.03 -2.46 4.52
CA ILE A 303 10.88 -1.31 5.44
C ILE A 303 9.92 -1.65 6.58
N LEU A 304 8.75 -2.24 6.28
CA LEU A 304 7.80 -2.73 7.30
C LEU A 304 8.47 -3.74 8.25
N LEU A 305 9.24 -4.68 7.70
CA LEU A 305 9.93 -5.68 8.49
C LEU A 305 11.01 -5.06 9.39
N LEU A 306 11.77 -4.08 8.88
CA LEU A 306 12.75 -3.33 9.69
C LEU A 306 12.07 -2.54 10.81
N LEU A 307 10.98 -1.83 10.51
CA LEU A 307 10.20 -1.11 11.52
C LEU A 307 9.67 -2.04 12.61
N ALA A 308 9.14 -3.21 12.22
CA ALA A 308 8.66 -4.23 13.15
C ALA A 308 9.79 -4.78 14.03
N ILE A 309 10.97 -5.06 13.46
CA ILE A 309 12.15 -5.50 14.23
C ILE A 309 12.61 -4.41 15.20
N THR A 310 12.70 -3.16 14.75
CA THR A 310 13.08 -2.02 15.58
C THR A 310 12.12 -1.86 16.75
N HIS A 311 10.81 -1.89 16.50
CA HIS A 311 9.82 -1.80 17.57
C HIS A 311 9.93 -2.97 18.55
N TYR A 312 10.02 -4.21 18.04
CA TYR A 312 10.18 -5.40 18.88
C TYR A 312 11.44 -5.34 19.76
N TYR A 313 12.54 -4.82 19.21
CA TYR A 313 13.79 -4.64 19.95
C TYR A 313 13.65 -3.62 21.08
N TYR A 314 13.01 -2.48 20.83
CA TYR A 314 12.82 -1.41 21.82
C TYR A 314 11.63 -1.62 22.75
N TRP A 315 10.84 -2.68 22.57
CA TRP A 315 9.72 -2.97 23.47
C TRP A 315 10.23 -3.44 24.84
N LEU A 316 10.17 -2.54 25.84
CA LEU A 316 10.84 -2.71 27.14
C LEU A 316 10.20 -3.76 28.07
N ASP A 317 8.94 -4.11 27.83
CA ASP A 317 8.18 -5.03 28.70
C ASP A 317 8.64 -6.49 28.59
N VAL A 318 9.35 -6.84 27.51
CA VAL A 318 9.80 -8.21 27.23
C VAL A 318 11.29 -8.35 27.54
N THR A 319 11.63 -9.36 28.34
CA THR A 319 13.02 -9.64 28.73
C THR A 319 13.89 -9.95 27.51
N LEU A 320 15.19 -9.61 27.60
CA LEU A 320 16.17 -9.95 26.57
C LEU A 320 16.26 -11.48 26.31
N LEU A 321 16.01 -12.30 27.33
CA LEU A 321 15.96 -13.76 27.20
C LEU A 321 14.77 -14.20 26.33
N ALA A 322 13.58 -13.66 26.57
CA ALA A 322 12.42 -13.98 25.75
C ALA A 322 12.61 -13.51 24.29
N LYS A 323 13.22 -12.34 24.08
CA LYS A 323 13.58 -11.84 22.75
C LYS A 323 14.60 -12.73 22.03
N SER A 324 15.62 -13.23 22.73
CA SER A 324 16.64 -14.08 22.11
C SER A 324 16.10 -15.48 21.78
N VAL A 325 15.28 -16.07 22.66
CA VAL A 325 14.65 -17.38 22.42
C VAL A 325 13.68 -17.33 21.24
N THR A 326 12.85 -16.30 21.15
CA THR A 326 11.91 -16.14 20.02
C THR A 326 12.64 -15.98 18.69
N LEU A 327 13.68 -15.14 18.63
CA LEU A 327 14.50 -14.99 17.43
C LEU A 327 15.28 -16.27 17.07
N LEU A 328 15.78 -17.01 18.06
CA LEU A 328 16.45 -18.29 17.84
C LEU A 328 15.48 -19.33 17.28
N LEU A 329 14.29 -19.47 17.86
CA LEU A 329 13.25 -20.38 17.36
C LEU A 329 12.83 -20.01 15.93
N LEU A 330 12.64 -18.72 15.65
CA LEU A 330 12.31 -18.23 14.31
C LEU A 330 13.43 -18.55 13.32
N GLY A 331 14.69 -18.32 13.69
CA GLY A 331 15.86 -18.60 12.85
C GLY A 331 16.04 -20.09 12.57
N VAL A 332 15.94 -20.94 13.60
CA VAL A 332 16.01 -22.41 13.46
C VAL A 332 14.88 -22.91 12.56
N LEU A 333 13.66 -22.40 12.73
CA LEU A 333 12.53 -22.77 11.88
C LEU A 333 12.76 -22.39 10.42
N LEU A 334 13.20 -21.17 10.15
CA LEU A 334 13.48 -20.70 8.79
C LEU A 334 14.60 -21.52 8.12
N LEU A 335 15.63 -21.90 8.88
CA LEU A 335 16.70 -22.78 8.41
C LEU A 335 16.21 -24.20 8.14
N ALA A 336 15.39 -24.77 9.04
CA ALA A 336 14.79 -26.09 8.85
C ALA A 336 13.89 -26.10 7.62
N LEU A 337 13.08 -25.05 7.43
CA LEU A 337 12.24 -24.87 6.25
C LEU A 337 13.07 -24.78 4.98
N ARG A 338 14.11 -23.94 4.98
CA ARG A 338 15.05 -23.84 3.85
C ARG A 338 15.70 -25.19 3.55
N TRP A 339 16.14 -25.91 4.57
CA TRP A 339 16.75 -27.23 4.40
C TRP A 339 15.78 -28.25 3.80
N VAL A 340 14.53 -28.29 4.27
CA VAL A 340 13.48 -29.14 3.70
C VAL A 340 13.19 -28.77 2.24
N LEU A 341 13.09 -27.47 1.94
CA LEU A 341 12.87 -26.98 0.58
C LEU A 341 14.03 -27.33 -0.35
N CYS A 342 15.28 -27.05 0.05
CA CYS A 342 16.47 -27.39 -0.75
C CYS A 342 16.65 -28.90 -0.92
N ARG A 343 16.38 -29.71 0.12
CA ARG A 343 16.52 -31.16 0.04
C ARG A 343 15.44 -31.80 -0.84
N ARG A 344 14.26 -31.19 -0.95
CA ARG A 344 13.17 -31.65 -1.83
C ARG A 344 13.13 -30.97 -3.19
N TRP A 345 14.00 -29.99 -3.42
CA TRP A 345 14.12 -29.23 -4.66
C TRP A 345 15.59 -29.13 -5.09
N PRO A 346 16.22 -30.22 -5.56
CA PRO A 346 17.43 -30.08 -6.33
C PRO A 346 17.08 -29.25 -7.56
N ILE A 347 17.46 -27.96 -7.55
CA ILE A 347 17.51 -27.15 -8.75
C ILE A 347 18.52 -27.88 -9.63
N ASP A 348 18.05 -28.53 -10.68
CA ASP A 348 18.91 -29.21 -11.63
C ASP A 348 19.69 -28.12 -12.39
N THR A 349 20.85 -27.74 -11.84
CA THR A 349 21.73 -26.69 -12.38
C THR A 349 22.37 -27.08 -13.71
N ARG A 350 22.01 -28.25 -14.27
CA ARG A 350 22.57 -28.79 -15.51
C ARG A 350 22.11 -28.07 -16.78
N VAL A 351 21.08 -27.22 -16.74
CA VAL A 351 20.62 -26.47 -17.93
C VAL A 351 21.43 -25.17 -18.16
N ALA A 352 22.10 -24.62 -17.15
CA ALA A 352 22.91 -23.39 -17.31
C ALA A 352 24.35 -23.64 -17.77
N ALA A 353 24.80 -24.91 -17.81
CA ALA A 353 26.16 -25.28 -18.24
C ALA A 353 26.19 -26.05 -19.58
N GLY A 354 25.04 -26.17 -20.26
CA GLY A 354 24.87 -26.99 -21.45
C GLY A 354 24.84 -26.26 -22.79
N GLU A 355 24.89 -24.92 -22.83
CA GLU A 355 24.83 -24.16 -24.09
C GLU A 355 26.20 -23.64 -24.58
N ASP A 356 27.30 -23.85 -23.84
CA ASP A 356 28.66 -23.43 -24.26
C ASP A 356 29.54 -24.57 -24.81
N VAL A 357 28.98 -25.77 -25.02
CA VAL A 357 29.70 -26.84 -25.73
C VAL A 357 28.78 -27.43 -26.79
N SER A 358 29.15 -27.20 -28.05
CA SER A 358 28.55 -27.70 -29.32
C SER A 358 27.39 -26.88 -29.91
N GLN A 359 27.72 -25.89 -30.74
CA GLN A 359 27.75 -26.04 -32.21
C GLN A 359 28.53 -24.92 -32.88
#